data_AF-T0YKH8-F1
#
_entry.id   AF-T0YKH8-F1
#
_cell.length_a   1.000
_cell.length_b   1.000
_cell.length_c   1.000
_cell.angle_alpha   90.00
_cell.angle_beta   90.00
_cell.angle_gamma   90.00
#
_symmetry.space_group_name_H-M   'P 1'
#
loop_
_entity.id
_entity.type
_entity.pdbx_description
1 polymer ?
#
loop_
_entity_poly.entity_id
_entity_poly.type
_entity_poly.pdbx_seq_one_letter_code
_entity_poly.pdbx_strand_id
1 'polypeptide(L)'
;GDGWVLNCDAVRAPAAGYAGPGAFPDRTTRLIDEVRRARYAHETPHYVTRSVLTLTWFPAPDAAGKTAALFLEGGKPGSAAQQVARFKERIREIEGRLAAFLELHRLGDRPDGAGGLESELLGYLEECVS
;
A
#
# COMPACT_ATOMS: atom_id res chain seq x y z
N GLY A 1 15.87 -17.08 5.44
CA GLY A 1 14.88 -16.04 5.74
C GLY A 1 13.49 -16.64 5.68
N ASP A 2 12.52 -16.07 6.38
CA ASP A 2 11.15 -16.62 6.56
C ASP A 2 10.26 -16.58 5.29
N GLY A 3 10.85 -16.36 4.11
CA GLY A 3 10.15 -16.24 2.84
C GLY A 3 9.48 -14.89 2.58
N TRP A 4 9.63 -13.90 3.48
CA TRP A 4 9.04 -12.57 3.32
C TRP A 4 9.96 -11.61 2.60
N VAL A 5 9.38 -10.82 1.71
CA VAL A 5 10.01 -9.70 1.00
C VAL A 5 9.14 -8.46 1.21
N LEU A 6 9.78 -7.34 1.54
CA LEU A 6 9.16 -6.03 1.59
C LEU A 6 9.76 -5.17 0.49
N ASN A 7 8.92 -4.71 -0.42
CA ASN A 7 9.26 -3.69 -1.41
C ASN A 7 8.73 -2.34 -0.93
N CYS A 8 9.59 -1.32 -0.98
CA CYS A 8 9.28 0.05 -0.60
C CYS A 8 9.48 0.95 -1.80
N ASP A 9 8.39 1.44 -2.36
CA ASP A 9 8.40 2.26 -3.56
C ASP A 9 8.09 3.72 -3.19
N ALA A 10 8.85 4.65 -3.77
CA ALA A 10 8.69 6.08 -3.57
C ALA A 10 8.59 6.76 -4.93
N VAL A 11 7.36 6.93 -5.40
CA VAL A 11 7.04 7.46 -6.73
C VAL A 11 6.82 8.96 -6.62
N ARG A 12 7.50 9.73 -7.47
CA ARG A 12 7.38 11.19 -7.52
C ARG A 12 6.34 11.56 -8.57
N ALA A 13 5.19 12.06 -8.14
CA ALA A 13 4.07 12.43 -9.00
C ALA A 13 3.87 13.96 -9.01
N PRO A 14 3.39 14.55 -10.12
CA PRO A 14 2.95 15.94 -10.13
C PRO A 14 1.89 16.19 -9.04
N ALA A 15 2.03 17.28 -8.30
CA ALA A 15 1.05 17.64 -7.29
C ALA A 15 -0.30 17.97 -7.96
N ALA A 16 -1.42 17.51 -7.36
CA ALA A 16 -2.78 17.72 -7.88
C ALA A 16 -3.23 19.20 -7.92
N GLY A 17 -2.38 20.12 -7.48
CA GLY A 17 -2.65 21.55 -7.42
C GLY A 17 -2.78 22.07 -5.99
N TYR A 18 -2.98 23.37 -5.87
CA TYR A 18 -3.23 24.02 -4.58
C TYR A 18 -4.67 23.75 -4.13
N ALA A 19 -4.90 23.67 -2.81
CA ALA A 19 -6.24 23.42 -2.27
C ALA A 19 -7.27 24.48 -2.70
N GLY A 20 -8.51 24.05 -2.92
CA GLY A 20 -9.64 24.93 -3.22
C GLY A 20 -9.88 25.97 -2.11
N PRO A 21 -10.56 27.09 -2.41
CA PRO A 21 -10.88 28.11 -1.42
C PRO A 21 -11.87 27.59 -0.37
N GLY A 22 -11.89 28.20 0.82
CA GLY A 22 -12.95 27.99 1.82
C GLY A 22 -12.52 27.36 3.15
N ALA A 23 -11.26 26.95 3.30
CA ALA A 23 -10.75 26.39 4.56
C ALA A 23 -10.56 27.43 5.69
N PHE A 24 -10.56 28.72 5.35
CA PHE A 24 -10.19 29.81 6.28
C PHE A 24 -11.33 30.85 6.38
N PRO A 25 -12.17 30.78 7.45
CA PRO A 25 -13.33 31.64 7.59
C PRO A 25 -12.97 33.08 7.99
N ASP A 26 -11.86 33.29 8.70
CA ASP A 26 -11.40 34.62 9.09
C ASP A 26 -10.69 35.34 7.93
N ARG A 27 -10.84 36.66 7.90
CA ARG A 27 -10.32 37.51 6.81
C ARG A 27 -8.81 37.44 6.67
N THR A 28 -8.08 37.37 7.79
CA THR A 28 -6.62 37.47 7.79
C THR A 28 -6.00 36.19 7.23
N THR A 29 -6.44 35.03 7.70
CA THR A 29 -5.94 33.73 7.22
C THR A 29 -6.34 33.48 5.77
N ARG A 30 -7.53 33.93 5.36
CA ARG A 30 -7.95 33.88 3.94
C ARG A 30 -7.02 34.69 3.04
N LEU A 31 -6.65 35.91 3.44
CA LEU A 31 -5.70 36.73 2.67
C LEU A 31 -4.32 36.06 2.58
N ILE A 32 -3.84 35.44 3.67
CA ILE A 32 -2.57 34.70 3.67
C ILE A 32 -2.64 33.52 2.68
N ASP A 33 -3.75 32.78 2.65
CA ASP A 33 -3.96 31.67 1.71
C ASP A 33 -4.00 32.14 0.24
N GLU A 34 -4.66 33.26 -0.04
CA GLU A 34 -4.73 33.84 -1.40
C GLU A 34 -3.33 34.19 -1.93
N VAL A 35 -2.47 34.79 -1.09
CA VAL A 35 -1.08 35.09 -1.46
C VAL A 35 -0.28 33.81 -1.72
N ARG A 36 -0.44 32.78 -0.88
CA ARG A 36 0.20 31.47 -1.07
C ARG A 36 -0.25 30.80 -2.36
N ARG A 37 -1.55 30.84 -2.67
CA ARG A 37 -2.11 30.30 -3.92
C ARG A 37 -1.55 31.01 -5.14
N ALA A 38 -1.50 32.35 -5.12
CA ALA A 38 -0.93 33.12 -6.22
C ALA A 38 0.54 32.75 -6.47
N ARG A 39 1.32 32.60 -5.40
CA ARG A 39 2.72 32.16 -5.50
C ARG A 39 2.86 30.75 -6.08
N TYR A 40 2.08 29.78 -5.59
CA TYR A 40 2.06 28.41 -6.10
C TYR A 40 1.75 28.36 -7.61
N ALA A 41 0.85 29.22 -8.09
CA ALA A 41 0.49 29.28 -9.51
C ALA A 41 1.60 29.83 -10.43
N HIS A 42 2.56 30.57 -9.89
CA HIS A 42 3.67 31.15 -10.63
C HIS A 42 4.99 30.36 -10.50
N GLU A 43 5.06 29.38 -9.60
CA GLU A 43 6.22 28.53 -9.41
C GLU A 43 6.27 27.36 -10.40
N THR A 44 7.42 26.67 -10.47
CA THR A 44 7.62 25.48 -11.29
C THR A 44 6.72 24.32 -10.82
N PRO A 45 6.53 23.27 -11.65
CA PRO A 45 5.68 22.13 -11.28
C PRO A 45 6.07 21.56 -9.92
N HIS A 46 5.11 21.57 -9.00
CA HIS A 46 5.27 20.94 -7.70
C HIS A 46 5.10 19.44 -7.83
N TYR A 47 5.82 18.70 -6.97
CA TYR A 47 5.76 17.24 -6.93
C TYR A 47 5.46 16.78 -5.52
N VAL A 48 4.69 15.71 -5.42
CA VAL A 48 4.44 14.97 -4.19
C VAL A 48 5.02 13.56 -4.31
N THR A 49 5.46 13.00 -3.20
CA THR A 49 5.91 11.62 -3.16
C THR A 49 4.76 10.75 -2.69
N ARG A 50 4.38 9.78 -3.53
CA ARG A 50 3.51 8.68 -3.15
C ARG A 50 4.38 7.51 -2.73
N SER A 51 4.14 6.99 -1.53
CA SER A 51 4.87 5.84 -1.01
C SER A 51 3.98 4.62 -0.96
N VAL A 52 4.43 3.51 -1.54
CA VAL A 52 3.69 2.23 -1.56
C VAL A 52 4.57 1.14 -0.98
N LEU A 53 3.98 0.31 -0.11
CA LEU A 53 4.64 -0.81 0.52
C LEU A 53 3.98 -2.11 0.04
N THR A 54 4.78 -3.01 -0.52
CA THR A 54 4.30 -4.33 -0.98
C THR A 54 4.97 -5.43 -0.19
N LEU A 55 4.17 -6.26 0.49
CA LEU A 55 4.62 -7.43 1.23
C LEU A 55 4.33 -8.69 0.42
N THR A 56 5.38 -9.40 0.05
CA THR A 56 5.30 -10.67 -0.69
C THR A 56 5.81 -11.80 0.17
N TRP A 57 5.06 -12.90 0.23
CA TRP A 57 5.48 -14.11 0.95
C TRP A 57 5.63 -15.27 -0.01
N PHE A 58 6.83 -15.83 -0.06
CA PHE A 58 7.18 -17.05 -0.77
C PHE A 58 7.20 -18.21 0.24
N PRO A 59 6.14 -19.03 0.34
CA PRO A 59 6.21 -20.23 1.13
C PRO A 59 7.35 -21.11 0.58
N ALA A 60 8.13 -21.72 1.48
CA ALA A 60 9.19 -22.62 1.05
C ALA A 60 8.60 -23.67 0.11
N PRO A 61 9.22 -23.96 -1.04
CA PRO A 61 8.76 -25.02 -1.91
C PRO A 61 8.68 -26.31 -1.10
N ASP A 62 7.66 -27.13 -1.37
CA ASP A 62 7.40 -28.43 -0.74
C ASP A 62 8.52 -29.48 -1.00
N ALA A 63 9.80 -29.12 -0.84
CA ALA A 63 10.89 -30.08 -0.71
C ALA A 63 10.66 -31.00 0.51
N ALA A 64 9.90 -30.54 1.49
CA ALA A 64 9.43 -31.35 2.61
C ALA A 64 8.34 -32.36 2.20
N GLY A 65 7.66 -32.22 1.06
CA GLY A 65 6.63 -33.16 0.64
C GLY A 65 7.18 -34.58 0.34
N LYS A 66 8.41 -34.68 -0.18
CA LYS A 66 9.03 -35.99 -0.47
C LYS A 66 9.83 -36.55 0.71
N THR A 67 10.45 -35.70 1.53
CA THR A 67 11.30 -36.16 2.64
C THR A 67 10.54 -36.28 3.97
N ALA A 68 9.55 -35.42 4.24
CA ALA A 68 8.73 -35.51 5.45
C ALA A 68 7.70 -36.65 5.38
N ALA A 69 7.22 -37.00 4.17
CA ALA A 69 6.36 -38.17 3.96
C ALA A 69 7.08 -39.50 4.23
N LEU A 70 8.42 -39.53 4.19
CA LEU A 70 9.25 -40.70 4.45
C LEU A 70 9.74 -40.82 5.90
N PHE A 71 9.78 -39.73 6.68
CA PHE A 71 10.42 -39.70 8.00
C PHE A 71 9.54 -39.29 9.18
N LEU A 72 8.31 -38.81 8.98
CA LEU A 72 7.47 -38.32 10.08
C LEU A 72 6.03 -38.83 9.98
N GLU A 73 5.72 -39.88 10.75
CA GLU A 73 4.39 -40.09 11.31
C GLU A 73 4.03 -38.91 12.24
N GLY A 74 3.66 -37.74 11.68
CA GLY A 74 3.12 -36.64 12.49
C GLY A 74 3.21 -35.23 11.90
N GLY A 75 4.00 -34.99 10.85
CA GLY A 75 4.21 -33.64 10.31
C GLY A 75 3.59 -33.44 8.94
N LYS A 76 2.26 -33.35 8.83
CA LYS A 76 1.63 -32.96 7.55
C LYS A 76 1.98 -31.49 7.24
N PRO A 77 2.45 -31.15 6.02
CA PRO A 77 2.54 -29.76 5.60
C PRO A 77 1.16 -29.11 5.75
N GLY A 78 1.13 -27.88 6.26
CA GLY A 78 -0.13 -27.22 6.53
C GLY A 78 -0.95 -27.07 5.25
N SER A 79 -2.26 -27.33 5.31
CA SER A 79 -3.15 -27.18 4.16
C SER A 79 -3.04 -25.77 3.56
N ALA A 80 -3.37 -25.59 2.29
CA ALA A 80 -3.39 -24.27 1.66
C ALA A 80 -4.17 -23.23 2.52
N ALA A 81 -5.24 -23.66 3.17
CA ALA A 81 -5.99 -22.83 4.12
C ALA A 81 -5.17 -22.38 5.34
N GLN A 82 -4.34 -23.26 5.91
CA GLN A 82 -3.45 -22.92 7.03
C GLN A 82 -2.34 -21.95 6.60
N GLN A 83 -1.81 -22.11 5.39
CA GLN A 83 -0.82 -21.17 4.84
C GLN A 83 -1.43 -19.79 4.62
N VAL A 84 -2.64 -19.71 4.07
CA VAL A 84 -3.39 -18.45 3.92
C VAL A 84 -3.70 -17.81 5.29
N ALA A 85 -4.08 -18.60 6.29
CA ALA A 85 -4.31 -18.11 7.64
C ALA A 85 -3.04 -17.47 8.23
N ARG A 86 -1.91 -18.18 8.15
CA ARG A 86 -0.59 -17.70 8.58
C ARG A 86 -0.19 -16.41 7.86
N PHE A 87 -0.41 -16.34 6.54
CA PHE A 87 -0.14 -15.15 5.75
C PHE A 87 -0.95 -13.95 6.24
N LYS A 88 -2.26 -14.12 6.46
CA LYS A 88 -3.15 -13.07 6.95
C LYS A 88 -2.78 -12.60 8.36
N GLU A 89 -2.44 -13.53 9.26
CA GLU A 89 -1.99 -13.21 10.62
C GLU A 89 -0.70 -12.39 10.60
N ARG A 90 0.28 -12.82 9.79
CA ARG A 90 1.55 -12.09 9.68
C ARG A 90 1.39 -10.71 9.06
N ILE A 91 0.53 -10.55 8.06
CA ILE A 91 0.21 -9.23 7.51
C ILE A 91 -0.36 -8.31 8.58
N ARG A 92 -1.31 -8.79 9.39
CA ARG A 92 -1.90 -7.99 10.48
C ARG A 92 -0.87 -7.59 11.53
N GLU A 93 0.05 -8.49 11.87
CA GLU A 93 1.15 -8.19 12.79
C GLU A 93 2.07 -7.09 12.24
N ILE A 94 2.44 -7.18 10.96
CA ILE A 94 3.32 -6.18 10.31
C ILE A 94 2.60 -4.83 10.18
N GLU A 95 1.37 -4.84 9.71
CA GLU A 95 0.52 -3.64 9.61
C GLU A 95 0.38 -2.95 10.97
N GLY A 96 0.08 -3.70 12.04
CA GLY A 96 -0.04 -3.15 13.38
C GLY A 96 1.25 -2.51 13.91
N ARG A 97 2.42 -3.08 13.58
CA ARG A 97 3.71 -2.50 13.94
C ARG A 97 4.02 -1.22 13.15
N LEU A 98 3.71 -1.21 11.86
CA LEU A 98 3.96 -0.06 11.00
C LEU A 98 2.98 1.09 11.28
N ALA A 99 1.73 0.78 11.60
CA ALA A 99 0.69 1.75 11.95
C ALA A 99 1.04 2.59 13.21
N ALA A 100 1.95 2.11 14.06
CA ALA A 100 2.45 2.88 15.19
C ALA A 100 3.30 4.11 14.78
N PHE A 101 3.84 4.10 13.56
CA PHE A 101 4.74 5.15 13.06
C PHE A 101 4.27 5.80 11.76
N LEU A 102 3.35 5.17 11.03
CA LEU A 102 2.90 5.58 9.70
C LEU A 102 1.38 5.59 9.63
N GLU A 103 0.82 6.54 8.88
CA GLU A 103 -0.56 6.45 8.41
C GLU A 103 -0.60 5.45 7.24
N LEU A 104 -1.29 4.34 7.45
CA LEU A 104 -1.39 3.26 6.46
C LEU A 104 -2.79 3.25 5.85
N HIS A 105 -2.82 3.21 4.52
CA HIS A 105 -4.02 2.94 3.74
C HIS A 105 -3.82 1.63 3.00
N ARG A 106 -4.73 0.67 3.22
CA ARG A 106 -4.68 -0.63 2.54
C ARG A 106 -5.28 -0.48 1.15
N LEU A 107 -4.49 -0.78 0.12
CA LEU A 107 -4.95 -0.85 -1.26
C LEU A 107 -5.95 -2.01 -1.39
N GLY A 108 -7.22 -1.67 -1.59
CA GLY A 108 -8.33 -2.63 -1.67
C GLY A 108 -9.09 -2.52 -2.99
N ASP A 109 -9.94 -3.52 -3.23
CA ASP A 109 -10.86 -3.53 -4.35
C ASP A 109 -12.18 -2.88 -3.93
N ARG A 110 -12.69 -2.00 -4.79
CA ARG A 110 -13.91 -1.23 -4.59
C ARG A 110 -14.90 -1.59 -5.70
N PRO A 111 -16.20 -1.67 -5.43
CA PRO A 111 -17.17 -1.85 -6.51
C PRO A 111 -17.20 -0.58 -7.37
N ASP A 112 -17.09 -0.76 -8.67
CA ASP A 112 -17.35 0.30 -9.65
C ASP A 112 -18.86 0.48 -9.79
N GLY A 113 -19.31 1.73 -9.93
CA GLY A 113 -20.73 2.08 -10.09
C GLY A 113 -21.40 1.43 -11.32
N ALA A 114 -20.61 0.91 -12.26
CA ALA A 114 -21.08 0.15 -13.42
C ALA A 114 -21.17 -1.38 -13.19
N GLY A 115 -20.96 -1.87 -11.97
CA GLY A 115 -20.97 -3.31 -11.64
C GLY A 115 -19.62 -4.00 -11.83
N GLY A 116 -18.55 -3.25 -12.07
CA GLY A 116 -17.17 -3.72 -12.10
C GLY A 116 -16.48 -3.68 -10.73
N LEU A 117 -15.17 -3.93 -10.72
CA LEU A 117 -14.29 -3.77 -9.56
C LEU A 117 -13.14 -2.82 -9.95
N GLU A 118 -12.97 -1.75 -9.18
CA GLU A 118 -11.80 -0.88 -9.22
C GLU A 118 -10.78 -1.38 -8.20
N SER A 119 -9.61 -1.81 -8.67
CA SER A 119 -8.53 -2.30 -7.79
C SER A 119 -7.43 -1.27 -7.65
N GLU A 120 -7.25 -0.73 -6.45
CA GLU A 120 -6.16 0.22 -6.17
C GLU A 120 -4.77 -0.41 -6.35
N LEU A 121 -4.64 -1.71 -6.08
CA LEU A 121 -3.40 -2.44 -6.27
C LEU A 121 -3.06 -2.56 -7.75
N LEU A 122 -4.03 -2.93 -8.59
CA LEU A 122 -3.79 -3.03 -10.03
C LEU A 122 -3.50 -1.66 -10.65
N GLY A 123 -4.22 -0.61 -10.23
CA GLY A 123 -3.92 0.75 -10.67
C GLY A 123 -2.51 1.19 -10.30
N TYR A 124 -2.02 0.81 -9.12
CA TYR A 124 -0.61 1.02 -8.75
C TYR A 124 0.36 0.22 -9.64
N LEU A 125 0.09 -1.06 -9.89
CA LEU A 125 0.97 -1.89 -10.72
C LEU A 125 1.02 -1.40 -12.18
N GLU A 126 -0.08 -0.88 -12.71
CA GLU A 126 -0.12 -0.23 -14.03
C GLU A 126 0.74 1.04 -14.08
N GLU A 127 0.71 1.85 -13.01
CA GLU A 127 1.56 3.03 -12.85
C GLU A 127 3.07 2.65 -12.82
N CYS A 128 3.43 1.47 -12.30
CA CYS A 128 4.82 1.02 -12.29
C CYS A 128 5.36 0.57 -13.65
N VAL A 129 4.49 0.21 -14.60
CA VAL A 129 4.89 -0.35 -15.90
C VAL A 129 4.79 0.68 -17.02
N SER A 130 3.94 1.70 -16.86
CA SER A 130 3.68 2.76 -17.85
C SER A 130 4.74 3.86 -17.83
#